data_AF-A0A5C6B2A5-F1
#
_entry.id   AF-A0A5C6B2A5-F1
#
_cell.length_a   1.000
_cell.length_b   1.000
_cell.length_c   1.000
_cell.angle_alpha   90.00
_cell.angle_beta   90.00
_cell.angle_gamma   90.00
#
_symmetry.space_group_name_H-M   'P 1'
#
loop_
_entity.id
_entity.type
_entity.pdbx_description
1 polymer ?
#
loop_
_entity_poly.entity_id
_entity_poly.type
_entity_poly.pdbx_seq_one_letter_code
_entity_poly.pdbx_strand_id
1 'polypeptide(L)'
;MPSGDAQRAWFPEMLTELDRFWANDPAWSEVIAFCERMTSLRTDIRDQRDIRSPMMMCLSCGVKHAMTLLPISPRSLLFALKKIDAITDEELKRLDKEWMRYRKAENLDSRGHRNVDGADDADDATQTSACH
;
A
#
# COMPACT_ATOMS: atom_id res chain seq x y z
N MET A 1 14.82 18.32 4.15
CA MET A 1 13.81 17.24 4.17
C MET A 1 13.68 16.75 5.60
N PRO A 2 12.48 16.72 6.20
CA PRO A 2 12.27 16.15 7.53
C PRO A 2 12.71 14.68 7.58
N SER A 3 13.37 14.25 8.66
CA SER A 3 13.77 12.86 8.85
C SER A 3 12.56 11.93 8.79
N GLY A 4 12.57 10.97 7.86
CA GLY A 4 11.53 9.94 7.73
C GLY A 4 10.56 10.11 6.54
N ASP A 5 10.54 11.27 5.87
CA ASP A 5 9.66 11.48 4.70
C ASP A 5 10.01 10.55 3.53
N ALA A 6 11.30 10.19 3.39
CA ALA A 6 11.77 9.28 2.35
C ALA A 6 11.09 7.89 2.43
N GLN A 7 10.70 7.44 3.63
CA GLN A 7 10.07 6.14 3.90
C GLN A 7 8.58 6.24 4.27
N ARG A 8 8.01 7.46 4.28
CA ARG A 8 6.64 7.70 4.73
C ARG A 8 5.64 7.12 3.73
N ALA A 9 4.87 6.13 4.18
CA ALA A 9 3.81 5.51 3.38
C ALA A 9 2.56 6.39 3.24
N TRP A 10 2.23 7.15 4.29
CA TRP A 10 1.02 7.99 4.37
C TRP A 10 1.39 9.42 4.74
N PHE A 11 1.12 10.37 3.85
CA PHE A 11 1.23 11.80 4.11
C PHE A 11 -0.04 12.34 4.81
N PRO A 12 0.04 13.46 5.53
CA PRO A 12 -1.12 14.05 6.23
C PRO A 12 -2.35 14.29 5.32
N GLU A 13 -2.12 14.67 4.07
CA GLU A 13 -3.16 14.89 3.06
C GLU A 13 -3.92 13.59 2.76
N MET A 14 -3.17 12.49 2.61
CA MET A 14 -3.74 11.16 2.35
C MET A 14 -4.55 10.65 3.54
N LEU A 15 -4.11 10.93 4.77
CA LEU A 15 -4.85 10.55 5.98
C LEU A 15 -6.16 11.33 6.10
N THR A 16 -6.16 12.60 5.70
CA THR A 16 -7.38 13.43 5.68
C THR A 16 -8.38 12.90 4.66
N GLU A 17 -7.92 12.48 3.47
CA GLU A 17 -8.77 11.84 2.47
C GLU A 17 -9.26 10.47 2.91
N LEU A 18 -8.41 9.69 3.58
CA LEU A 18 -8.75 8.37 4.12
C LEU A 18 -9.88 8.45 5.14
N ASP A 19 -9.81 9.38 6.09
CA ASP A 19 -10.85 9.58 7.11
C ASP A 19 -12.21 9.89 6.48
N ARG A 20 -12.24 10.83 5.52
CA ARG A 20 -13.45 11.19 4.78
C ARG A 20 -14.00 10.04 3.94
N PHE A 21 -13.12 9.30 3.27
CA PHE A 21 -13.49 8.16 2.46
C PHE A 21 -14.14 7.07 3.32
N TRP A 22 -13.50 6.74 4.45
CA TRP A 22 -13.94 5.68 5.35
C TRP A 22 -15.27 5.98 6.04
N ALA A 23 -15.56 7.26 6.31
CA ALA A 23 -16.84 7.69 6.88
C ALA A 23 -18.07 7.34 6.03
N ASN A 24 -17.90 7.01 4.73
CA ASN A 24 -18.99 6.61 3.84
C ASN A 24 -19.26 5.09 3.83
N ASP A 25 -18.61 4.31 4.69
CA ASP A 25 -18.72 2.84 4.74
C ASP A 25 -18.51 2.18 3.35
N PRO A 26 -17.32 2.38 2.73
CA PRO A 26 -17.08 1.99 1.35
C PRO A 26 -17.03 0.47 1.16
N ALA A 27 -17.47 0.00 -0.02
CA ALA A 27 -17.31 -1.40 -0.41
C ALA A 27 -15.83 -1.75 -0.67
N TRP A 28 -15.46 -3.04 -0.58
CA TRP A 28 -14.08 -3.49 -0.80
C TRP A 28 -13.53 -3.14 -2.19
N SER A 29 -14.36 -3.14 -3.24
CA SER A 29 -13.96 -2.68 -4.57
C SER A 29 -13.56 -1.20 -4.59
N GLU A 30 -14.27 -0.36 -3.84
CA GLU A 30 -13.95 1.06 -3.68
C GLU A 30 -12.69 1.26 -2.84
N VAL A 31 -12.48 0.41 -1.82
CA VAL A 31 -11.24 0.40 -1.02
C VAL A 31 -10.02 0.10 -1.90
N ILE A 32 -10.14 -0.86 -2.82
CA ILE A 32 -9.07 -1.19 -3.78
C ILE A 32 -8.77 0.01 -4.68
N ALA A 33 -9.80 0.60 -5.29
CA ALA A 33 -9.64 1.78 -6.14
C ALA A 33 -9.05 2.97 -5.37
N PHE A 34 -9.44 3.14 -4.10
CA PHE A 34 -8.86 4.16 -3.22
C PHE A 34 -7.37 3.91 -2.96
N CYS A 35 -6.95 2.66 -2.74
CA CYS A 35 -5.55 2.29 -2.56
C CYS A 35 -4.69 2.61 -3.80
N GLU A 36 -5.21 2.37 -5.00
CA GLU A 36 -4.55 2.73 -6.25
C GLU A 36 -4.37 4.25 -6.35
N ARG A 37 -5.44 5.03 -6.12
CA ARG A 37 -5.37 6.50 -6.12
C ARG A 37 -4.40 7.05 -5.08
N MET A 38 -4.39 6.48 -3.87
CA MET A 38 -3.45 6.89 -2.81
C MET A 38 -2.00 6.55 -3.16
N THR A 39 -1.76 5.46 -3.91
CA THR A 39 -0.44 5.13 -4.43
C THR A 39 0.04 6.20 -5.41
N SER A 40 -0.81 6.62 -6.34
CA SER A 40 -0.52 7.72 -7.27
C SER A 40 -0.30 9.05 -6.54
N LEU A 41 -1.22 9.42 -5.64
CA LEU A 41 -1.10 10.66 -4.87
C LEU A 41 0.19 10.71 -4.04
N ARG A 42 0.62 9.58 -3.47
CA ARG A 42 1.91 9.49 -2.76
C ARG A 42 3.09 9.79 -3.69
N THR A 43 3.06 9.27 -4.91
CA THR A 43 4.10 9.55 -5.92
C THR A 43 4.10 11.04 -6.27
N ASP A 44 2.93 11.61 -6.55
CA ASP A 44 2.79 13.03 -6.89
C ASP A 44 3.30 13.95 -5.76
N ILE A 45 2.94 13.66 -4.50
CA ILE A 45 3.42 14.44 -3.34
C ILE A 45 4.94 14.37 -3.23
N ARG A 46 5.53 13.20 -3.49
CA ARG A 46 6.98 13.02 -3.42
C ARG A 46 7.67 13.81 -4.51
N ASP A 47 7.16 13.76 -5.74
CA ASP A 47 7.72 14.47 -6.87
C ASP A 47 7.63 15.99 -6.67
N GLN A 48 6.47 16.49 -6.22
CA GLN A 48 6.25 17.90 -5.90
C GLN A 48 7.18 18.43 -4.80
N ARG A 49 7.57 17.58 -3.85
CA ARG A 49 8.42 17.94 -2.71
C ARG A 49 9.91 17.61 -2.91
N ASP A 50 10.31 17.16 -4.11
CA ASP A 50 11.63 16.62 -4.42
C ASP A 50 12.09 15.55 -3.39
N ILE A 51 11.14 14.72 -2.91
CA ILE A 51 11.40 13.64 -1.97
C ILE A 51 11.99 12.46 -2.72
N ARG A 52 13.32 12.40 -2.72
CA ARG A 52 14.06 11.30 -3.33
C ARG A 52 13.89 10.02 -2.54
N SER A 53 13.69 8.92 -3.26
CA SER A 53 13.71 7.59 -2.67
C SER A 53 15.09 7.27 -2.09
N PRO A 54 15.15 6.53 -0.97
CA PRO A 54 16.41 6.06 -0.45
C PRO A 54 17.11 5.18 -1.50
N MET A 55 18.43 5.31 -1.61
CA MET A 55 19.23 4.52 -2.53
C MET A 55 19.66 3.23 -1.84
N MET A 56 19.41 2.09 -2.46
CA MET A 56 19.89 0.77 -2.01
C MET A 56 20.98 0.26 -2.95
N MET A 57 22.01 -0.37 -2.40
CA MET A 57 23.01 -1.07 -3.22
C MET A 57 22.44 -2.42 -3.62
N CYS A 58 22.33 -2.68 -4.91
CA CYS A 58 21.97 -3.99 -5.40
C CYS A 58 23.15 -4.94 -5.24
N LEU A 59 22.95 -6.04 -4.52
CA LEU A 59 23.97 -7.07 -4.29
C LEU A 59 24.30 -7.86 -5.57
N SER A 60 23.41 -7.85 -6.57
CA SER A 60 23.58 -8.60 -7.82
C SER A 60 24.40 -7.85 -8.86
N CYS A 61 24.29 -6.53 -8.95
CA CYS A 61 25.01 -5.72 -9.96
C CYS A 61 26.01 -4.71 -9.34
N GLY A 62 25.99 -4.51 -8.02
CA GLY A 62 26.86 -3.54 -7.33
C GLY A 62 26.47 -2.07 -7.54
N VAL A 63 25.39 -1.78 -8.27
CA VAL A 63 24.92 -0.42 -8.56
C VAL A 63 23.93 0.03 -7.50
N LYS A 64 23.90 1.35 -7.23
CA LYS A 64 22.88 1.95 -6.36
C LYS A 64 21.60 2.21 -7.16
N HIS A 65 20.50 1.61 -6.71
CA HIS A 65 19.16 1.83 -7.26
C HIS A 65 18.30 2.61 -6.28
N ALA A 66 17.37 3.41 -6.80
CA ALA A 66 16.33 4.00 -5.98
C ALA A 66 15.41 2.89 -5.46
N MET A 67 15.11 2.88 -4.17
CA MET A 67 14.09 2.00 -3.61
C MET A 67 12.72 2.38 -4.16
N THR A 68 12.02 1.42 -4.74
CA THR A 68 10.61 1.56 -5.08
C THR A 68 9.78 1.34 -3.83
N LEU A 69 8.93 2.31 -3.47
CA LEU A 69 7.99 2.14 -2.38
C LEU A 69 6.87 1.19 -2.83
N LEU A 70 6.59 0.18 -2.02
CA LEU A 70 5.46 -0.74 -2.25
C LEU A 70 4.15 0.06 -2.40
N PRO A 71 3.27 -0.32 -3.34
CA PRO A 71 1.92 0.24 -3.45
C PRO A 71 1.16 0.15 -2.13
N ILE A 72 0.20 1.04 -1.95
CA ILE A 72 -0.72 0.96 -0.81
C ILE A 72 -1.66 -0.21 -1.05
N SER A 73 -1.79 -1.09 -0.06
CA SER A 73 -2.71 -2.22 -0.07
C SER A 73 -3.90 -1.97 0.88
N PRO A 74 -5.03 -2.67 0.70
CA PRO A 74 -6.15 -2.61 1.64
C PRO A 74 -5.73 -2.90 3.09
N ARG A 75 -4.81 -3.86 3.30
CA ARG A 75 -4.25 -4.13 4.64
C ARG A 75 -3.48 -2.92 5.19
N SER A 76 -2.63 -2.27 4.38
CA SER A 76 -1.91 -1.04 4.79
C SER A 76 -2.88 0.10 5.15
N LEU A 77 -3.97 0.22 4.40
CA LEU A 77 -5.05 1.18 4.67
C LEU A 77 -5.72 0.93 6.01
N LEU A 78 -6.05 -0.32 6.34
CA LEU A 78 -6.62 -0.66 7.66
C LEU A 78 -5.68 -0.28 8.82
N PHE A 79 -4.38 -0.50 8.67
CA PHE A 79 -3.40 -0.05 9.66
C PHE A 79 -3.31 1.48 9.75
N ALA A 80 -3.49 2.20 8.63
CA ALA A 80 -3.53 3.65 8.62
C ALA A 80 -4.76 4.19 9.35
N LEU A 81 -5.93 3.57 9.16
CA LEU A 81 -7.16 3.89 9.90
C LEU A 81 -6.98 3.69 11.41
N LYS A 82 -6.39 2.57 11.81
CA LYS A 82 -6.07 2.34 13.22
C LYS A 82 -5.12 3.42 13.75
N LYS A 83 -4.12 3.82 12.96
CA LYS A 83 -3.12 4.82 13.36
C LYS A 83 -3.72 6.23 13.58
N ILE A 84 -4.82 6.55 12.90
CA ILE A 84 -5.55 7.80 13.10
C ILE A 84 -6.74 7.65 14.06
N ASP A 85 -6.82 6.53 14.78
CA ASP A 85 -7.90 6.20 15.72
C ASP A 85 -9.31 6.20 15.09
N ALA A 86 -9.41 6.02 13.77
CA ALA A 86 -10.69 5.90 13.05
C ALA A 86 -11.37 4.53 13.25
N ILE A 87 -10.58 3.51 13.61
CA ILE A 87 -11.07 2.16 13.96
C ILE A 87 -10.34 1.64 15.19
N THR A 88 -11.02 0.79 15.94
CA THR A 88 -10.46 0.05 17.08
C THR A 88 -9.63 -1.16 16.67
N ASP A 89 -8.89 -1.72 17.62
CA ASP A 89 -8.15 -2.97 17.45
C ASP A 89 -9.02 -4.18 17.10
N GLU A 90 -10.24 -4.19 17.63
CA GLU A 90 -11.23 -5.24 17.41
C GLU A 90 -11.81 -5.12 16.00
N GLU A 91 -12.11 -3.91 15.56
CA GLU A 91 -12.55 -3.62 14.19
C GLU A 91 -11.47 -3.92 13.18
N LEU A 92 -10.21 -3.57 13.44
CA LEU A 92 -9.08 -3.94 12.58
C LEU A 92 -9.03 -5.47 12.35
N LYS A 93 -9.15 -6.27 13.42
CA LYS A 93 -9.16 -7.74 13.31
C LYS A 93 -10.37 -8.26 12.55
N ARG A 94 -11.54 -7.62 12.70
CA ARG A 94 -12.76 -7.97 11.96
C ARG A 94 -12.61 -7.67 10.47
N LEU A 95 -12.20 -6.45 10.14
CA LEU A 95 -12.01 -5.96 8.78
C LEU A 95 -10.90 -6.73 8.04
N ASP A 96 -9.80 -7.08 8.72
CA ASP A 96 -8.74 -7.90 8.11
C ASP A 96 -9.26 -9.29 7.70
N LYS A 97 -10.15 -9.89 8.52
CA LYS A 97 -10.80 -11.16 8.17
C LYS A 97 -11.80 -11.00 7.03
N GLU A 98 -12.58 -9.93 7.02
CA GLU A 98 -13.52 -9.63 5.93
C GLU A 98 -12.79 -9.42 4.60
N TRP A 99 -11.70 -8.65 4.62
CA TRP A 99 -10.80 -8.49 3.49
C TRP A 99 -10.26 -9.83 2.98
N MET A 100 -9.73 -10.67 3.87
CA MET A 100 -9.21 -11.99 3.48
C MET A 100 -10.28 -12.88 2.84
N ARG A 101 -11.53 -12.81 3.32
CA ARG A 101 -12.66 -13.54 2.73
C ARG A 101 -13.02 -13.00 1.35
N TYR A 102 -13.14 -11.68 1.21
CA TYR A 102 -13.44 -11.02 -0.06
C TYR A 102 -12.36 -11.33 -1.11
N ARG A 103 -11.08 -11.15 -0.74
CA ARG A 103 -9.92 -11.46 -1.57
C ARG A 103 -9.95 -12.90 -2.11
N LYS A 104 -10.25 -13.86 -1.24
CA LYS A 104 -10.34 -15.28 -1.61
C LYS A 104 -11.53 -15.57 -2.53
N ALA A 105 -12.69 -14.95 -2.26
CA ALA A 105 -13.90 -15.15 -3.06
C ALA A 105 -13.74 -14.59 -4.48
N GLU A 106 -13.11 -13.43 -4.62
CA GLU A 106 -12.93 -12.73 -5.90
C GLU A 106 -11.64 -13.08 -6.63
N ASN A 107 -10.83 -14.00 -6.08
CA ASN A 107 -9.52 -14.41 -6.59
C ASN A 107 -8.58 -13.21 -6.84
N LEU A 108 -8.41 -12.40 -5.79
CA LEU A 108 -7.58 -11.19 -5.82
C LEU A 108 -6.23 -11.42 -5.14
N ASP A 109 -5.22 -10.67 -5.55
CA ASP A 109 -3.92 -10.59 -4.87
C ASP A 109 -4.01 -9.74 -3.59
N SER A 110 -2.87 -9.52 -2.92
CA SER A 110 -2.81 -8.69 -1.70
C SER A 110 -3.18 -7.21 -1.89
N ARG A 111 -3.26 -6.74 -3.14
CA ARG A 111 -3.56 -5.35 -3.54
C ARG A 111 -4.99 -5.19 -4.04
N GLY A 112 -5.64 -6.29 -4.43
CA GLY A 112 -7.00 -6.30 -4.97
C GLY A 112 -7.07 -6.48 -6.48
N HIS A 113 -5.97 -6.81 -7.14
CA HIS A 113 -5.98 -7.15 -8.57
C HIS A 113 -6.33 -8.62 -8.76
N ARG A 114 -7.15 -8.94 -9.77
CA ARG A 114 -7.50 -10.33 -10.08
C ARG A 114 -6.25 -11.08 -10.51
N ASN A 115 -6.02 -12.26 -9.93
CA ASN A 115 -4.98 -13.15 -10.43
C ASN A 115 -5.43 -13.64 -11.81
N VAL A 116 -4.81 -13.12 -12.86
CA VAL A 116 -5.01 -13.64 -14.22
C VAL A 116 -4.19 -14.92 -14.32
N ASP A 117 -4.89 -16.04 -14.20
CA ASP A 117 -4.44 -17.42 -14.50
C ASP A 117 -3.14 -17.90 -13.82
N GLY A 118 -3.31 -18.65 -12.71
CA GLY A 118 -2.42 -19.77 -12.39
C GLY A 118 -0.98 -19.47 -11.95
N ALA A 119 -0.72 -18.34 -11.29
CA ALA A 119 0.51 -18.19 -10.51
C ALA A 119 0.23 -18.69 -9.08
N ASP A 120 0.62 -19.94 -8.82
CA ASP A 120 0.73 -20.52 -7.48
C ASP A 120 1.36 -19.53 -6.49
N ASP A 121 0.73 -19.43 -5.31
CA ASP A 121 1.20 -18.74 -4.12
C ASP A 121 2.64 -19.20 -3.78
N ALA A 122 3.62 -18.50 -4.33
CA ALA A 122 4.98 -18.46 -3.83
C ALA A 122 5.17 -17.12 -3.13
N ASP A 123 4.97 -17.15 -1.81
CA ASP A 123 5.75 -16.43 -0.80
C ASP A 123 6.33 -15.09 -1.28
N ASP A 124 5.66 -13.97 -0.96
CA ASP A 124 6.19 -12.61 -1.09
C ASP A 124 7.34 -12.41 -0.09
N ALA A 125 8.47 -13.05 -0.38
CA ALA A 125 9.74 -12.90 0.29
C ALA A 125 10.88 -12.96 -0.71
N THR A 126 10.79 -12.32 -1.87
CA THR A 126 11.97 -12.00 -2.70
C THR A 126 11.64 -10.88 -3.68
N GLN A 127 11.77 -9.62 -3.26
CA GLN A 127 11.98 -8.54 -4.22
C GLN A 127 13.45 -8.53 -4.62
N THR A 128 13.83 -9.50 -5.46
CA THR A 128 15.10 -9.54 -6.18
C THR A 128 14.81 -9.73 -7.66
N SER A 129 15.49 -8.95 -8.49
CA SER A 129 15.62 -9.08 -9.94
C SER A 129 14.40 -8.74 -10.80
N ALA A 130 14.33 -7.48 -11.20
CA ALA A 130 14.18 -7.14 -12.62
C ALA A 130 15.01 -5.87 -12.90
N CYS A 131 16.27 -6.06 -13.29
CA CYS A 131 17.10 -5.03 -13.90
C CYS A 131 16.57 -4.75 -15.31
N HIS A 132 16.17 -3.51 -15.60
CA HIS A 132 16.16 -2.93 -16.94
C HIS A 132 17.12 -1.75 -16.94
#